data_AF-A0A5S4U3I2-F1
#
_entry.id   AF-A0A5S4U3I2-F1
#
_cell.length_a   1.000
_cell.length_b   1.000
_cell.length_c   1.000
_cell.angle_alpha   90.00
_cell.angle_beta   90.00
_cell.angle_gamma   90.00
#
_symmetry.space_group_name_H-M   'P 1'
#
loop_
_entity.id
_entity.type
_entity.pdbx_description
1 polymer ?
#
loop_
_entity_poly.entity_id
_entity_poly.type
_entity_poly.pdbx_seq_one_letter_code
_entity_poly.pdbx_strand_id
1 'polypeptide(L)'
;MFEAARVGDGIGHSGALAGMIAGTIVGGLIAAVGGIAAGALFMAGIASSCLGVGVLLVGLSFAVGWGTGVLAEKARDSIAESGASSMSKAGTLLTGSPNVFINSLAAVIATQSMAACNKDGPSMQVAQGSSGVFINGQPASRLGDKINCGASIT
;
A
#
# COMPACT_ATOMS: atom_id res chain seq x y z
N MET A 1 -11.24 14.93 -0.02
CA MET A 1 -11.47 16.25 0.61
C MET A 1 -10.27 16.51 1.49
N PHE A 2 -9.58 17.65 1.37
CA PHE A 2 -8.40 17.92 2.18
C PHE A 2 -8.81 18.66 3.45
N GLU A 3 -9.20 17.92 4.49
CA GLU A 3 -9.43 18.52 5.79
C GLU A 3 -8.09 18.93 6.40
N ALA A 4 -8.07 20.09 7.05
CA ALA A 4 -6.86 20.60 7.67
C ALA A 4 -6.57 19.85 8.97
N ALA A 5 -5.31 19.45 9.15
CA ALA A 5 -4.87 18.74 10.33
C ALA A 5 -4.71 19.69 11.53
N ARG A 6 -5.06 19.20 12.71
CA ARG A 6 -5.06 19.93 13.98
C ARG A 6 -4.39 19.10 15.07
N VAL A 7 -3.92 19.79 16.10
CA VAL A 7 -3.43 19.12 17.31
C VAL A 7 -4.52 18.21 17.88
N GLY A 8 -4.15 16.97 18.21
CA GLY A 8 -5.06 15.92 18.66
C GLY A 8 -5.60 15.00 17.56
N ASP A 9 -5.49 15.37 16.28
CA ASP A 9 -5.87 14.47 15.19
C ASP A 9 -4.98 13.21 15.20
N GLY A 10 -5.52 12.10 14.68
CA GLY A 10 -4.88 10.80 14.74
C GLY A 10 -3.73 10.68 13.75
N ILE A 11 -2.84 9.73 14.01
CA ILE A 11 -1.87 9.27 13.03
C ILE A 11 -1.96 7.75 12.91
N GLY A 12 -1.63 7.21 11.73
CA GLY A 12 -1.59 5.77 11.54
C GLY A 12 -0.57 5.30 10.51
N HIS A 13 -0.22 4.02 10.60
CA HIS A 13 0.63 3.37 9.61
C HIS A 13 -0.20 2.48 8.70
N SER A 14 0.12 2.54 7.41
CA SER A 14 -0.41 1.61 6.42
C SER A 14 0.11 0.20 6.66
N GLY A 15 -0.74 -0.80 6.44
CA GLY A 15 -0.36 -2.22 6.39
C GLY A 15 0.33 -2.63 5.08
N ALA A 16 0.85 -1.68 4.29
CA ALA A 16 1.33 -1.90 2.92
C ALA A 16 2.35 -3.04 2.81
N LEU A 17 3.34 -3.09 3.70
CA LEU A 17 4.35 -4.15 3.69
C LEU A 17 3.74 -5.53 3.95
N ALA A 18 2.84 -5.64 4.93
CA ALA A 18 2.16 -6.89 5.24
C ALA A 18 1.27 -7.33 4.05
N GLY A 19 0.59 -6.38 3.40
CA GLY A 19 -0.17 -6.62 2.17
C GLY A 19 0.70 -7.14 1.03
N MET A 20 1.87 -6.53 0.80
CA MET A 20 2.80 -7.01 -0.24
C MET A 20 3.32 -8.42 0.06
N ILE A 21 3.67 -8.72 1.31
CA ILE A 21 4.14 -10.06 1.69
C ILE A 21 3.02 -11.10 1.52
N ALA A 22 1.82 -10.82 2.04
CA ALA A 22 0.68 -11.73 1.92
C ALA A 22 0.28 -11.92 0.45
N GLY A 23 0.20 -10.83 -0.32
CA GLY A 23 -0.12 -10.85 -1.73
C GLY A 23 0.89 -11.68 -2.53
N THR A 24 2.19 -11.43 -2.35
CA THR A 24 3.26 -12.17 -3.06
C THR A 24 3.24 -13.66 -2.76
N ILE A 25 2.96 -14.06 -1.51
CA ILE A 25 2.78 -15.47 -1.16
C ILE A 25 1.57 -16.06 -1.91
N VAL A 26 0.40 -15.42 -1.84
CA VAL A 26 -0.83 -15.94 -2.47
C VAL A 26 -0.71 -16.02 -3.99
N GLY A 27 -0.33 -14.94 -4.67
CA GLY A 27 -0.17 -15.01 -6.13
C GLY A 27 1.03 -15.84 -6.55
N GLY A 28 2.09 -15.91 -5.73
CA GLY A 28 3.20 -16.83 -5.96
C GLY A 28 2.74 -18.28 -6.00
N LEU A 29 1.90 -18.70 -5.04
CA LEU A 29 1.33 -20.06 -5.01
C LEU A 29 0.41 -20.32 -6.22
N ILE A 30 -0.44 -19.36 -6.60
CA ILE A 30 -1.31 -19.49 -7.77
C ILE A 30 -0.48 -19.65 -9.05
N ALA A 31 0.55 -18.81 -9.22
CA ALA A 31 1.45 -18.87 -10.37
C ALA A 31 2.25 -20.19 -10.40
N ALA A 32 2.68 -20.69 -9.24
CA ALA A 32 3.41 -21.94 -9.13
C ALA A 32 2.55 -23.14 -9.55
N VAL A 33 1.32 -23.24 -9.03
CA VAL A 33 0.37 -24.31 -9.42
C VAL A 33 0.06 -24.23 -10.91
N GLY A 34 -0.18 -23.01 -11.42
CA GLY A 34 -0.42 -22.78 -12.84
C GLY A 34 0.75 -23.16 -13.74
N GLY A 35 1.98 -22.83 -13.31
CA GLY A 35 3.21 -23.19 -14.01
C GLY A 35 3.46 -24.69 -14.03
N ILE A 36 3.19 -25.41 -12.93
CA ILE A 36 3.28 -26.88 -12.88
C ILE A 36 2.27 -27.50 -13.85
N ALA A 37 1.01 -27.04 -13.83
CA ALA A 37 -0.02 -27.53 -14.73
C ALA A 37 0.31 -27.24 -16.20
N ALA A 38 0.71 -26.01 -16.53
CA ALA A 38 1.15 -25.63 -17.87
C ALA A 38 2.36 -26.46 -18.33
N GLY A 39 3.38 -26.63 -17.47
CA GLY A 39 4.54 -27.46 -17.78
C GLY A 39 4.19 -28.91 -18.05
N ALA A 40 3.29 -29.51 -17.26
CA ALA A 40 2.81 -30.86 -17.50
C ALA A 40 2.08 -31.01 -18.85
N LEU A 41 1.24 -30.03 -19.20
CA LEU A 41 0.52 -29.98 -20.47
C LEU A 41 1.48 -29.80 -21.66
N PHE A 42 2.52 -28.98 -21.50
CA PHE A 42 3.54 -28.78 -22.50
C PHE A 42 4.31 -30.07 -22.79
N MET A 43 4.76 -30.77 -21.73
CA MET A 43 5.45 -32.06 -21.86
C MET A 43 4.54 -33.14 -22.47
N ALA A 44 3.27 -33.21 -22.06
CA ALA A 44 2.29 -34.10 -22.65
C ALA A 44 2.04 -33.80 -24.15
N GLY A 45 2.05 -32.52 -24.52
CA GLY A 45 1.91 -32.09 -25.92
C GLY A 45 3.07 -32.53 -26.80
N ILE A 46 4.30 -32.42 -26.31
CA ILE A 46 5.48 -32.94 -27.04
C ILE A 46 5.41 -34.46 -27.17
N ALA A 47 5.11 -35.16 -26.07
CA ALA A 47 5.04 -36.63 -26.05
C ALA A 47 3.94 -37.21 -26.95
N SER A 48 2.85 -36.47 -27.18
CA SER A 48 1.71 -36.88 -28.01
C SER A 48 1.72 -36.27 -29.43
N SER A 49 2.86 -35.73 -29.86
CA SER A 49 3.00 -35.09 -31.18
C SER A 49 2.62 -36.01 -32.35
N CYS A 50 2.90 -37.31 -32.26
CA CYS A 50 2.56 -38.31 -33.27
C CYS A 50 1.08 -38.78 -33.23
N LEU A 51 0.31 -38.38 -32.23
CA LEU A 51 -1.11 -38.74 -32.08
C LEU A 51 -2.07 -37.66 -32.62
N GLY A 52 -1.55 -36.60 -33.25
CA GLY A 52 -2.35 -35.50 -33.82
C GLY A 52 -2.92 -34.50 -32.81
N VAL A 53 -2.75 -34.73 -31.51
CA VAL A 53 -3.26 -33.87 -30.42
C VAL A 53 -2.19 -32.98 -29.77
N GLY A 54 -0.91 -33.16 -30.12
CA GLY A 54 0.21 -32.48 -29.47
C GLY A 54 0.16 -30.95 -29.53
N VAL A 55 -0.16 -30.38 -30.71
CA VAL A 55 -0.28 -28.92 -30.90
C VAL A 55 -1.39 -28.32 -30.03
N LEU A 56 -2.51 -29.04 -29.85
CA LEU A 56 -3.60 -28.61 -28.99
C LEU A 56 -3.16 -28.51 -27.53
N LEU A 57 -2.43 -29.52 -27.03
CA LEU A 57 -1.95 -29.53 -25.64
C LEU A 57 -0.86 -28.47 -25.39
N VAL A 58 0.02 -28.23 -26.37
CA VAL A 58 0.97 -27.12 -26.30
C VAL A 58 0.25 -25.77 -26.27
N GLY A 59 -0.73 -25.54 -27.14
CA GLY A 59 -1.55 -24.31 -27.10
C GLY A 59 -2.29 -24.14 -25.76
N LEU A 60 -2.85 -25.23 -25.23
CA LEU A 60 -3.51 -25.25 -23.94
C LEU A 60 -2.53 -24.96 -22.78
N SER A 61 -1.27 -25.39 -22.87
CA SER A 61 -0.24 -25.05 -21.87
C SER A 61 0.01 -23.54 -21.76
N PHE A 62 0.09 -22.83 -22.89
CA PHE A 62 0.24 -21.37 -22.91
C PHE A 62 -1.00 -20.68 -22.36
N ALA A 63 -2.20 -21.16 -22.72
CA ALA A 63 -3.46 -20.62 -22.22
C ALA A 63 -3.57 -20.78 -20.68
N VAL A 64 -3.21 -21.95 -20.14
CA VAL A 64 -3.19 -22.21 -18.69
C VAL A 64 -2.14 -21.33 -18.01
N GLY A 65 -0.92 -21.28 -18.53
CA GLY A 65 0.15 -20.45 -17.96
C GLY A 65 -0.22 -18.96 -17.94
N TRP A 66 -0.78 -18.44 -19.04
CA TRP A 66 -1.24 -17.05 -19.11
C TRP A 66 -2.42 -16.79 -18.18
N GLY A 67 -3.46 -17.63 -18.20
CA GLY A 67 -4.66 -17.44 -17.39
C GLY A 67 -4.37 -17.49 -15.89
N THR A 68 -3.52 -18.41 -15.45
CA THR A 68 -3.09 -18.50 -14.05
C THR A 68 -2.14 -17.38 -13.66
N GLY A 69 -1.28 -16.91 -14.57
CA GLY A 69 -0.45 -15.71 -14.35
C GLY A 69 -1.28 -14.45 -14.12
N VAL A 70 -2.32 -14.23 -14.93
CA VAL A 70 -3.25 -13.09 -14.75
C VAL A 70 -4.02 -13.21 -13.43
N LEU A 71 -4.47 -14.41 -13.07
CA LEU A 71 -5.15 -14.65 -11.79
C LEU A 71 -4.22 -14.39 -10.59
N ALA A 72 -2.98 -14.87 -10.67
CA ALA A 72 -1.96 -14.65 -9.64
C ALA A 72 -1.69 -13.16 -9.42
N GLU A 73 -1.60 -12.38 -10.51
CA GLU A 73 -1.36 -10.94 -10.43
C GLU A 73 -2.53 -10.20 -9.78
N LYS A 74 -3.76 -10.48 -10.23
CA LYS A 74 -4.96 -9.88 -9.63
C LYS A 74 -5.08 -10.19 -8.15
N ALA A 75 -4.77 -11.42 -7.76
CA ALA A 75 -4.77 -11.82 -6.35
C ALA A 75 -3.69 -11.08 -5.54
N ARG A 76 -2.47 -10.98 -6.09
CA ARG A 76 -1.36 -10.21 -5.50
C ARG A 76 -1.74 -8.76 -5.25
N ASP A 77 -2.17 -8.08 -6.31
CA ASP A 77 -2.45 -6.64 -6.29
C ASP A 77 -3.62 -6.32 -5.36
N SER A 78 -4.68 -7.12 -5.40
CA SER A 78 -5.83 -6.92 -4.53
C SER A 78 -5.46 -7.01 -3.04
N ILE A 79 -4.58 -7.95 -2.67
CA ILE A 79 -4.14 -8.12 -1.28
C ILE A 79 -3.14 -7.01 -0.89
N ALA A 80 -2.22 -6.66 -1.79
CA ALA A 80 -1.28 -5.57 -1.59
C ALA A 80 -2.00 -4.23 -1.37
N GLU A 81 -2.98 -3.92 -2.21
CA GLU A 81 -3.80 -2.71 -2.11
C GLU A 81 -4.64 -2.69 -0.83
N SER A 82 -5.19 -3.84 -0.43
CA SER A 82 -5.90 -3.96 0.85
C SER A 82 -4.99 -3.66 2.05
N GLY A 83 -3.73 -4.10 2.00
CA GLY A 83 -2.74 -3.74 3.00
C GLY A 83 -2.36 -2.26 2.96
N ALA A 84 -2.19 -1.70 1.77
CA ALA A 84 -1.83 -0.29 1.58
C ALA A 84 -2.90 0.67 2.09
N SER A 85 -4.17 0.35 1.83
CA SER A 85 -5.34 1.13 2.26
C SER A 85 -5.69 0.91 3.75
N SER A 86 -5.27 -0.21 4.35
CA SER A 86 -5.45 -0.47 5.78
C SER A 86 -4.59 0.46 6.62
N MET A 87 -5.22 1.28 7.47
CA MET A 87 -4.55 2.18 8.42
C MET A 87 -4.73 1.71 9.85
N SER A 88 -3.62 1.55 10.56
CA SER A 88 -3.60 1.22 11.99
C SER A 88 -3.28 2.46 12.81
N LYS A 89 -4.16 2.81 13.75
CA LYS A 89 -3.96 3.95 14.66
C LYS A 89 -2.67 3.78 15.47
N ALA A 90 -1.80 4.77 15.42
CA ALA A 90 -0.47 4.74 16.01
C ALA A 90 -0.17 5.92 16.96
N GLY A 91 -1.05 6.93 17.02
CA GLY A 91 -0.89 8.01 17.99
C GLY A 91 -1.64 9.26 17.56
N THR A 92 -1.13 10.43 17.97
CA THR A 92 -1.76 11.73 17.76
C THR A 92 -0.75 12.85 17.52
N LEU A 93 -1.21 13.92 16.90
CA LEU A 93 -0.45 15.17 16.73
C LEU A 93 -0.40 15.94 18.06
N LEU A 94 0.79 16.38 18.46
CA LEU A 94 1.04 17.00 19.76
C LEU A 94 1.17 18.53 19.68
N THR A 95 1.86 19.02 18.66
CA THR A 95 2.16 20.45 18.51
C THR A 95 1.65 20.99 17.19
N GLY A 96 1.45 22.31 17.14
CA GLY A 96 0.93 23.01 15.97
C GLY A 96 1.29 24.49 16.04
N SER A 97 0.59 25.28 15.24
CA SER A 97 0.74 26.73 15.14
C SER A 97 0.41 27.43 16.46
N PRO A 98 1.20 28.44 16.88
CA PRO A 98 0.95 29.19 18.12
C PRO A 98 -0.22 30.19 18.02
N ASN A 99 -0.64 30.56 16.81
CA ASN A 99 -1.57 31.69 16.57
C ASN A 99 -2.67 31.39 15.53
N VAL A 100 -2.58 30.29 14.80
CA VAL A 100 -3.61 29.88 13.84
C VAL A 100 -4.31 28.64 14.36
N PHE A 101 -5.61 28.79 14.60
CA PHE A 101 -6.46 27.73 15.14
C PHE A 101 -7.53 27.37 14.11
N ILE A 102 -7.72 26.07 13.90
CA ILE A 102 -8.76 25.51 13.03
C ILE A 102 -9.70 24.73 13.92
N ASN A 103 -10.98 25.09 13.94
CA ASN A 103 -11.96 24.52 14.88
C ASN A 103 -11.48 24.58 16.34
N SER A 104 -10.93 25.72 16.75
CA SER A 104 -10.41 25.98 18.11
C SER A 104 -9.19 25.13 18.53
N LEU A 105 -8.58 24.38 17.62
CA LEU A 105 -7.36 23.61 17.86
C LEU A 105 -6.21 24.16 17.01
N ALA A 106 -4.99 24.12 17.55
CA ALA A 106 -3.82 24.62 16.83
C ALA A 106 -3.64 23.89 15.48
N ALA A 107 -3.49 24.67 14.40
CA ALA A 107 -3.30 24.12 13.06
C ALA A 107 -1.94 23.45 12.93
N VAL A 108 -1.89 22.26 12.32
CA VAL A 108 -0.64 21.51 12.17
C VAL A 108 0.11 22.02 10.94
N ILE A 109 1.40 22.22 11.11
CA ILE A 109 2.32 22.73 10.10
C ILE A 109 3.47 21.75 9.88
N ALA A 110 3.81 21.52 8.62
CA ALA A 110 4.93 20.67 8.26
C ALA A 110 6.24 21.25 8.81
N THR A 111 7.21 20.37 9.04
CA THR A 111 8.57 20.68 9.50
C THR A 111 8.70 21.07 10.98
N GLN A 112 7.75 21.80 11.58
CA GLN A 112 7.83 22.16 13.01
C GLN A 112 6.86 21.43 13.92
N SER A 113 5.76 20.89 13.40
CA SER A 113 4.82 20.14 14.22
C SER A 113 5.30 18.72 14.50
N MET A 114 5.02 18.25 15.71
CA MET A 114 5.44 16.95 16.22
C MET A 114 4.22 16.07 16.51
N ALA A 115 4.41 14.77 16.33
CA ALA A 115 3.45 13.72 16.61
C ALA A 115 4.05 12.70 17.59
N ALA A 116 3.22 12.13 18.46
CA ALA A 116 3.58 10.94 19.21
C ALA A 116 3.23 9.72 18.37
N CYS A 117 4.20 8.83 18.13
CA CYS A 117 3.97 7.53 17.53
C CYS A 117 4.32 6.41 18.53
N ASN A 118 3.37 5.52 18.80
CA ASN A 118 3.59 4.38 19.68
C ASN A 118 4.46 3.27 19.05
N LYS A 119 4.75 3.34 17.75
CA LYS A 119 5.59 2.35 17.04
C LYS A 119 7.04 2.81 16.89
N ASP A 120 7.24 4.08 16.52
CA ASP A 120 8.56 4.56 16.09
C ASP A 120 9.16 5.62 17.02
N GLY A 121 8.38 6.20 17.95
CA GLY A 121 8.91 7.09 18.97
C GLY A 121 7.98 8.23 19.40
N PRO A 122 8.29 8.86 20.55
CA PRO A 122 7.43 9.87 21.16
C PRO A 122 7.42 11.22 20.42
N SER A 123 8.36 11.45 19.50
CA SER A 123 8.51 12.72 18.78
C SER A 123 8.86 12.48 17.32
N MET A 124 7.84 12.50 16.46
CA MET A 124 7.95 12.34 15.02
C MET A 124 7.54 13.63 14.32
N GLN A 125 8.39 14.13 13.44
CA GLN A 125 8.16 15.39 12.74
C GLN A 125 7.17 15.21 11.59
N VAL A 126 6.20 16.10 11.48
CA VAL A 126 5.31 16.16 10.32
C VAL A 126 6.15 16.55 9.09
N ALA A 127 6.17 15.69 8.08
CA ALA A 127 7.10 15.78 6.96
C ALA A 127 6.49 16.43 5.72
N GLN A 128 5.15 16.41 5.60
CA GLN A 128 4.44 16.89 4.43
C GLN A 128 3.37 17.92 4.79
N GLY A 129 3.10 18.82 3.86
CA GLY A 129 2.01 19.78 3.92
C GLY A 129 1.63 20.27 2.52
N SER A 130 0.81 21.32 2.49
CA SER A 130 0.32 21.95 1.27
C SER A 130 1.41 22.66 0.48
N SER A 131 1.33 22.60 -0.85
CA SER A 131 2.22 23.35 -1.75
C SER A 131 1.80 24.80 -1.96
N GLY A 132 0.58 25.19 -1.55
CA GLY A 132 0.02 26.52 -1.80
C GLY A 132 -0.53 27.23 -0.57
N VAL A 133 -0.69 26.53 0.56
CA VAL A 133 -1.22 27.11 1.80
C VAL A 133 -0.15 27.02 2.87
N PHE A 134 0.22 28.19 3.41
CA PHE A 134 1.27 28.31 4.40
C PHE A 134 0.71 28.97 5.67
N ILE A 135 1.11 28.44 6.82
CA ILE A 135 0.79 28.96 8.15
C ILE A 135 2.13 29.28 8.82
N ASN A 136 2.33 30.54 9.22
CA ASN A 136 3.60 31.02 9.78
C ASN A 136 4.83 30.68 8.91
N GLY A 137 4.68 30.82 7.58
CA GLY A 137 5.74 30.53 6.62
C GLY A 137 6.02 29.04 6.37
N GLN A 138 5.23 28.13 6.93
CA GLN A 138 5.39 26.69 6.76
C GLN A 138 4.19 26.05 6.07
N PRO A 139 4.37 24.98 5.30
CA PRO A 139 3.27 24.27 4.66
C PRO A 139 2.21 23.82 5.67
N ALA A 140 0.94 24.15 5.43
CA ALA A 140 -0.17 23.68 6.26
C ALA A 140 -0.42 22.18 6.02
N SER A 141 -0.48 21.37 7.08
CA SER A 141 -0.71 19.93 6.97
C SER A 141 -2.20 19.58 6.94
N ARG A 142 -2.52 18.47 6.31
CA ARG A 142 -3.88 18.00 5.99
C ARG A 142 -3.99 16.51 6.31
N LEU A 143 -5.21 16.00 6.35
CA LEU A 143 -5.44 14.55 6.39
C LEU A 143 -4.73 13.87 5.22
N GLY A 144 -4.05 12.76 5.51
CA GLY A 144 -3.23 12.00 4.57
C GLY A 144 -1.79 12.49 4.37
N ASP A 145 -1.44 13.70 4.84
CA ASP A 145 -0.04 14.17 4.78
C ASP A 145 0.85 13.29 5.70
N LYS A 146 2.11 13.09 5.28
CA LYS A 146 3.05 12.15 5.89
C LYS A 146 3.85 12.73 7.05
N ILE A 147 4.24 11.83 7.94
CA ILE A 147 5.15 12.04 9.06
C ILE A 147 6.47 11.31 8.74
N ASN A 148 7.59 11.76 9.30
CA ASN A 148 8.92 11.20 9.04
C ASN A 148 9.06 9.69 9.38
N CYS A 149 8.23 9.12 10.27
CA CYS A 149 8.15 7.67 10.50
C CYS A 149 7.41 6.89 9.39
N GLY A 150 6.86 7.56 8.39
CA GLY A 150 6.00 6.94 7.37
C GLY A 150 4.53 6.80 7.78
N ALA A 151 4.15 7.26 8.97
CA ALA A 151 2.74 7.43 9.33
C ALA A 151 2.06 8.51 8.47
N SER A 152 0.73 8.43 8.36
CA SER A 152 -0.11 9.46 7.75
C SER A 152 -1.06 10.02 8.78
N ILE A 153 -1.42 11.30 8.65
CA ILE A 153 -2.45 11.94 9.47
C ILE A 153 -3.83 11.38 9.11
N THR A 154 -4.65 11.06 10.11
CA THR A 154 -5.97 10.42 10.00
C THR A 154 -7.03 11.12 10.80
#